data_AF-A0A2I4FH93-F1
#
_entry.id   AF-A0A2I4FH93-F1
#
_cell.length_a   1.000
_cell.length_b   1.000
_cell.length_c   1.000
_cell.angle_alpha   90.00
_cell.angle_beta   90.00
_cell.angle_gamma   90.00
#
_symmetry.space_group_name_H-M   'P 1'
#
loop_
_entity.id
_entity.type
_entity.pdbx_description
1 polymer ?
#
loop_
_entity_poly.entity_id
_entity_poly.type
_entity_poly.pdbx_seq_one_letter_code
_entity_poly.pdbx_strand_id
1 'polypeptide(L)'
;MEQSNCGVLVSELSMSDDQILKQIRETHVPVPNQNIPCSDLFDAIRSFLYLATQIVDNALLGAGGLENLEVPAVSTTGDLSLLPGILDQLSTVLRRSAPCGETELKNTSMSILRNELSSFSWTEKAVLILTAFAVDYGDFWALVKLQSFDRLVESVGVTKREPTTINCPDLIKCEKEIGDISYLIKDTLEAIKCIIEFERQSNWADTKGIKTTLLTTVTDSIPLHVYWVIVTVVACTTQMFCLSNDTVKTLDLSPLIEKISTTSNY
;
A
#
# COMPACT_ATOMS: atom_id res chain seq x y z
N MET A 1 17.19 41.94 -1.76
CA MET A 1 16.25 41.53 -0.69
C MET A 1 14.91 41.35 -1.36
N GLU A 2 14.76 40.22 -2.05
CA GLU A 2 13.56 39.88 -2.83
C GLU A 2 12.79 38.84 -2.02
N GLN A 3 11.57 39.20 -1.61
CA GLN A 3 10.61 38.26 -1.08
C GLN A 3 10.01 37.50 -2.26
N SER A 4 10.37 36.22 -2.38
CA SER A 4 9.77 35.32 -3.36
C SER A 4 8.36 34.96 -2.90
N ASN A 5 7.38 35.44 -3.67
CA ASN A 5 5.97 35.15 -3.54
C ASN A 5 5.72 33.67 -3.87
N CYS A 6 5.73 32.80 -2.86
CA CYS A 6 5.43 31.38 -2.99
C CYS A 6 4.10 31.06 -2.28
N GLY A 7 3.04 31.75 -2.70
CA GLY A 7 1.68 31.51 -2.25
C GLY A 7 0.75 31.72 -3.44
N VAL A 8 -0.11 30.73 -3.70
CA VAL A 8 -1.11 30.68 -4.78
C VAL A 8 -0.58 30.15 -6.12
N LEU A 9 -0.23 28.86 -6.15
CA LEU A 9 -0.50 27.96 -7.29
C LEU A 9 -1.00 26.61 -6.76
N VAL A 10 -2.03 26.64 -5.92
CA VAL A 10 -2.83 25.45 -5.62
C VAL A 10 -4.03 25.49 -6.57
N SER A 11 -4.22 24.40 -7.31
CA SER A 11 -5.36 24.09 -8.20
C SER A 11 -5.19 24.40 -9.69
N GLU A 12 -4.33 23.66 -10.43
CA GLU A 12 -4.54 23.47 -11.88
C GLU A 12 -3.72 22.34 -12.56
N LEU A 13 -3.46 21.22 -11.86
CA LEU A 13 -2.91 20.01 -12.52
C LEU A 13 -3.40 18.70 -11.90
N SER A 14 -4.68 18.67 -11.54
CA SER A 14 -5.39 17.43 -11.24
C SER A 14 -5.73 16.73 -12.56
N MET A 15 -5.05 15.62 -12.89
CA MET A 15 -5.52 14.72 -13.95
C MET A 15 -6.92 14.20 -13.60
N SER A 16 -7.84 14.17 -14.57
CA SER A 16 -9.16 13.57 -14.36
C SER A 16 -9.07 12.05 -14.25
N ASP A 17 -10.07 11.42 -13.62
CA ASP A 17 -10.16 9.96 -13.53
C ASP A 17 -10.09 9.29 -14.92
N ASP A 18 -10.70 9.89 -15.94
CA ASP A 18 -10.61 9.43 -17.34
C ASP A 18 -9.19 9.51 -17.92
N GLN A 19 -8.45 10.58 -17.60
CA GLN A 19 -7.07 10.74 -18.05
C GLN A 19 -6.15 9.71 -17.37
N ILE A 20 -6.37 9.44 -16.08
CA ILE A 20 -5.66 8.39 -15.34
C ILE A 20 -5.95 7.04 -15.98
N LEU A 21 -7.23 6.69 -16.12
CA LEU A 21 -7.69 5.43 -16.73
C LEU A 21 -7.07 5.21 -18.10
N LYS A 22 -7.05 6.25 -18.94
CA LYS A 22 -6.43 6.17 -20.27
C LYS A 22 -4.94 5.81 -20.17
N GLN A 23 -4.17 6.54 -19.38
CA GLN A 23 -2.72 6.33 -19.29
C GLN A 23 -2.34 4.97 -18.69
N ILE A 24 -3.09 4.49 -17.69
CA ILE A 24 -2.78 3.21 -17.04
C ILE A 24 -3.20 2.01 -17.91
N ARG A 25 -4.27 2.15 -18.71
CA ARG A 25 -4.72 1.13 -19.66
C ARG A 25 -3.78 1.02 -20.86
N GLU A 26 -3.19 2.13 -21.32
CA GLU A 26 -2.21 2.14 -22.41
C GLU A 26 -0.98 1.26 -22.16
N THR A 27 -0.57 1.11 -20.90
CA THR A 27 0.60 0.29 -20.52
C THR A 27 0.23 -1.05 -19.88
N HIS A 28 -1.05 -1.37 -19.76
CA HIS A 28 -1.48 -2.60 -19.14
C HIS A 28 -1.36 -3.77 -20.11
N VAL A 29 -0.33 -4.59 -19.92
CA VAL A 29 -0.06 -5.77 -20.77
C VAL A 29 0.16 -6.98 -19.84
N PRO A 30 -0.92 -7.52 -19.25
CA PRO A 30 -0.79 -8.61 -18.29
C PRO A 30 -0.23 -9.86 -18.98
N VAL A 31 0.81 -10.45 -18.40
CA VAL A 31 1.38 -11.72 -18.85
C VAL A 31 0.50 -12.84 -18.31
N PRO A 32 -0.10 -13.68 -19.17
CA PRO A 32 -0.93 -14.79 -18.70
C PRO A 32 -0.13 -15.79 -17.86
N ASN A 33 -0.79 -16.39 -16.86
CA ASN A 33 -0.26 -17.51 -16.05
C ASN A 33 0.98 -17.17 -15.20
N GLN A 34 1.10 -15.94 -14.68
CA GLN A 34 2.12 -15.61 -13.67
C GLN A 34 1.92 -16.36 -12.34
N ASN A 35 0.75 -17.00 -12.14
CA ASN A 35 0.44 -17.90 -11.02
C ASN A 35 0.66 -17.29 -9.63
N ILE A 36 0.50 -15.96 -9.49
CA ILE A 36 0.58 -15.32 -8.18
C ILE A 36 -0.68 -15.71 -7.38
N PRO A 37 -0.54 -16.35 -6.21
CA PRO A 37 -1.69 -16.75 -5.39
C PRO A 37 -2.23 -15.52 -4.63
N CYS A 38 -2.85 -14.57 -5.35
CA CYS A 38 -3.28 -13.28 -4.81
C CYS A 38 -4.18 -13.40 -3.57
N SER A 39 -5.10 -14.38 -3.54
CA SER A 39 -5.98 -14.58 -2.38
C SER A 39 -5.20 -14.99 -1.13
N ASP A 40 -4.43 -16.08 -1.21
CA ASP A 40 -3.63 -16.59 -0.09
C ASP A 40 -2.61 -15.55 0.39
N LEU A 41 -1.94 -14.88 -0.57
CA LEU A 41 -0.97 -13.83 -0.26
C LEU A 41 -1.63 -12.63 0.40
N PHE A 42 -2.78 -12.18 -0.11
CA PHE A 42 -3.52 -11.08 0.48
C PHE A 42 -4.00 -11.43 1.90
N ASP A 43 -4.51 -12.63 2.13
CA ASP A 43 -4.98 -13.05 3.46
C ASP A 43 -3.84 -13.05 4.49
N ALA A 44 -2.68 -13.58 4.11
CA ALA A 44 -1.47 -13.56 4.92
C ALA A 44 -1.04 -12.13 5.29
N ILE A 45 -0.92 -11.26 4.28
CA ILE A 45 -0.47 -9.88 4.45
C ILE A 45 -1.50 -9.04 5.21
N ARG A 46 -2.79 -9.28 4.98
CA ARG A 46 -3.89 -8.64 5.71
C ARG A 46 -3.82 -8.97 7.20
N SER A 47 -3.67 -10.25 7.55
CA SER A 47 -3.49 -10.67 8.94
C SER A 47 -2.28 -9.99 9.58
N PHE A 48 -1.13 -9.97 8.89
CA PHE A 48 0.07 -9.29 9.37
C PHE A 48 -0.14 -7.78 9.60
N LEU A 49 -0.69 -7.04 8.62
CA LEU A 49 -0.87 -5.59 8.70
C LEU A 49 -1.91 -5.18 9.74
N TYR A 50 -3.01 -5.93 9.88
CA TYR A 50 -3.98 -5.69 10.97
C TYR A 50 -3.34 -5.86 12.34
N LEU A 51 -2.46 -6.84 12.45
CA LEU A 51 -1.78 -7.12 13.68
C LEU A 51 -0.76 -6.04 14.00
N ALA A 52 0.08 -5.71 13.03
CA ALA A 52 1.09 -4.67 13.12
C ALA A 52 0.48 -3.31 13.50
N THR A 53 -0.65 -2.92 12.87
CA THR A 53 -1.35 -1.67 13.22
C THR A 53 -1.91 -1.70 14.65
N GLN A 54 -2.43 -2.82 15.14
CA GLN A 54 -2.85 -2.93 16.56
C GLN A 54 -1.69 -2.76 17.54
N ILE A 55 -0.52 -3.31 17.21
CA ILE A 55 0.68 -3.16 18.05
C ILE A 55 1.08 -1.70 18.14
N VAL A 56 1.10 -1.01 17.00
CA VAL A 56 1.43 0.42 16.91
C VAL A 56 0.40 1.27 17.66
N ASP A 57 -0.89 1.05 17.43
CA ASP A 57 -1.98 1.76 18.11
C ASP A 57 -1.87 1.60 19.64
N ASN A 58 -1.59 0.39 20.13
CA ASN A 58 -1.41 0.13 21.57
C ASN A 58 -0.15 0.80 22.14
N ALA A 59 0.94 0.84 21.37
CA ALA A 59 2.17 1.51 21.75
C ALA A 59 1.96 3.03 21.90
N LEU A 60 1.17 3.65 21.01
CA LEU A 60 0.77 5.06 21.11
C LEU A 60 -0.05 5.34 22.39
N LEU A 61 -0.95 4.43 22.76
CA LEU A 61 -1.77 4.55 23.96
C LEU A 61 -1.01 4.27 25.28
N GLY A 62 0.27 3.91 25.22
CA GLY A 62 1.06 3.53 26.40
C GLY A 62 0.60 2.23 27.06
N ALA A 63 -0.21 1.41 26.37
CA ALA A 63 -0.71 0.14 26.87
C ALA A 63 0.37 -0.93 26.72
N GLY A 64 1.21 -1.10 27.74
CA GLY A 64 2.17 -2.20 27.83
C GLY A 64 1.45 -3.54 27.99
N GLY A 65 1.14 -4.23 26.89
CA GLY A 65 0.46 -5.50 26.97
C GLY A 65 0.22 -6.14 25.61
N LEU A 66 1.25 -6.74 25.03
CA LEU A 66 1.10 -7.54 23.81
C LEU A 66 1.96 -8.80 23.84
N GLU A 67 2.02 -9.45 25.00
CA GLU A 67 2.85 -10.63 25.22
C GLU A 67 2.25 -11.92 24.64
N ASN A 68 0.97 -11.91 24.21
CA ASN A 68 0.20 -13.11 23.89
C ASN A 68 -0.52 -13.07 22.53
N LEU A 69 -0.10 -12.21 21.64
CA LEU A 69 -0.84 -11.99 20.42
C LEU A 69 -0.42 -13.02 19.36
N GLU A 70 -1.33 -13.96 19.12
CA GLU A 70 -1.13 -15.17 18.33
C GLU A 70 -0.99 -14.79 16.86
N VAL A 71 0.21 -15.00 16.31
CA VAL A 71 0.48 -14.67 14.91
C VAL A 71 0.02 -15.83 14.03
N PRO A 72 -0.91 -15.61 13.09
CA PRO A 72 -1.36 -16.66 12.19
C PRO A 72 -0.19 -17.17 11.35
N ALA A 73 0.03 -18.49 11.32
CA ALA A 73 1.01 -19.09 10.42
C ALA A 73 0.59 -18.83 8.97
N VAL A 74 1.47 -18.20 8.18
CA VAL A 74 1.24 -17.98 6.76
C VAL A 74 1.49 -19.30 6.02
N SER A 75 0.42 -19.99 5.67
CA SER A 75 0.47 -21.16 4.78
C SER A 75 0.07 -20.73 3.37
N THR A 76 1.03 -20.32 2.56
CA THR A 76 0.80 -20.04 1.13
C THR A 76 0.94 -21.33 0.33
N THR A 77 -0.06 -21.66 -0.50
CA THR A 77 -0.09 -22.92 -1.25
C THR A 77 0.56 -22.85 -2.64
N GLY A 78 1.13 -21.69 -3.01
CA GLY A 78 1.68 -21.41 -4.35
C GLY A 78 3.21 -21.39 -4.43
N ASP A 79 3.72 -21.43 -5.67
CA ASP A 79 5.15 -21.25 -5.98
C ASP A 79 5.53 -19.77 -5.80
N LEU A 80 6.26 -19.47 -4.72
CA LEU A 80 6.69 -18.10 -4.37
C LEU A 80 8.09 -17.77 -4.90
N SER A 81 8.71 -18.59 -5.74
CA SER A 81 10.12 -18.44 -6.14
C SER A 81 10.45 -17.11 -6.83
N LEU A 82 9.49 -16.50 -7.54
CA LEU A 82 9.65 -15.21 -8.22
C LEU A 82 9.35 -13.99 -7.33
N LEU A 83 8.64 -14.21 -6.21
CA LEU A 83 8.14 -13.13 -5.36
C LEU A 83 9.26 -12.31 -4.71
N PRO A 84 10.35 -12.89 -4.15
CA PRO A 84 11.40 -12.12 -3.50
C PRO A 84 12.04 -11.05 -4.39
N GLY A 85 12.33 -11.39 -5.65
CA GLY A 85 12.95 -10.45 -6.59
C GLY A 85 12.04 -9.28 -6.94
N ILE A 86 10.75 -9.55 -7.15
CA ILE A 86 9.72 -8.52 -7.43
C ILE A 86 9.57 -7.60 -6.21
N LEU A 87 9.47 -8.18 -5.01
CA LEU A 87 9.30 -7.40 -3.79
C LEU A 87 10.54 -6.54 -3.48
N ASP A 88 11.75 -7.05 -3.72
CA ASP A 88 12.99 -6.28 -3.53
C ASP A 88 13.07 -5.08 -4.48
N GLN A 89 12.69 -5.27 -5.74
CA GLN A 89 12.59 -4.20 -6.72
C GLN A 89 11.56 -3.14 -6.29
N LEU A 90 10.36 -3.56 -5.89
CA LEU A 90 9.29 -2.65 -5.45
C LEU A 90 9.66 -1.89 -4.18
N SER A 91 10.17 -2.56 -3.14
CA SER A 91 10.68 -1.92 -1.92
C SER A 91 11.78 -0.91 -2.23
N THR A 92 12.68 -1.24 -3.15
CA THR A 92 13.76 -0.33 -3.58
C THR A 92 13.22 0.92 -4.28
N VAL A 93 12.19 0.79 -5.12
CA VAL A 93 11.53 1.93 -5.77
C VAL A 93 10.79 2.78 -4.73
N LEU A 94 9.97 2.14 -3.88
CA LEU A 94 9.23 2.77 -2.79
C LEU A 94 10.13 3.61 -1.88
N ARG A 95 11.29 3.07 -1.49
CA ARG A 95 12.28 3.74 -0.63
C ARG A 95 12.99 4.90 -1.29
N ARG A 96 13.33 4.79 -2.58
CA ARG A 96 14.04 5.85 -3.31
C ARG A 96 13.15 7.03 -3.67
N SER A 97 11.85 6.80 -3.80
CA SER A 97 10.97 7.80 -4.39
C SER A 97 10.60 8.94 -3.46
N ALA A 98 10.67 8.76 -2.12
CA ALA A 98 10.31 9.72 -1.05
C ALA A 98 9.72 11.07 -1.55
N PRO A 99 8.51 11.05 -2.17
CA PRO A 99 7.96 12.21 -2.86
C PRO A 99 7.68 13.37 -1.91
N CYS A 100 8.14 14.57 -2.26
CA CYS A 100 7.88 15.80 -1.53
C CYS A 100 6.73 16.57 -2.18
N GLY A 101 5.52 16.03 -2.07
CA GLY A 101 4.28 16.70 -2.50
C GLY A 101 3.39 15.86 -3.40
N GLU A 102 2.17 16.35 -3.63
CA GLU A 102 1.10 15.61 -4.32
C GLU A 102 1.45 15.23 -5.76
N THR A 103 2.10 16.13 -6.51
CA THR A 103 2.50 15.87 -7.90
C THR A 103 3.55 14.77 -8.00
N GLU A 104 4.56 14.79 -7.13
CA GLU A 104 5.62 13.77 -7.10
C GLU A 104 5.09 12.42 -6.62
N LEU A 105 4.13 12.42 -5.69
CA LEU A 105 3.41 11.24 -5.25
C LEU A 105 2.67 10.59 -6.43
N LYS A 106 1.86 11.37 -7.16
CA LYS A 106 1.11 10.89 -8.33
C LYS A 106 2.05 10.38 -9.44
N ASN A 107 3.15 11.09 -9.70
CA ASN A 107 4.15 10.69 -10.70
C ASN A 107 4.85 9.38 -10.33
N THR A 108 5.26 9.23 -9.06
CA THR A 108 5.85 8.00 -8.54
C THR A 108 4.88 6.84 -8.68
N SER A 109 3.63 7.04 -8.27
CA SER A 109 2.57 6.03 -8.34
C SER A 109 2.31 5.60 -9.78
N MET A 110 2.24 6.55 -10.71
CA MET A 110 2.15 6.26 -12.15
C MET A 110 3.37 5.51 -12.67
N SER A 111 4.59 5.87 -12.24
CA SER A 111 5.80 5.16 -12.66
C SER A 111 5.80 3.71 -12.19
N ILE A 112 5.48 3.45 -10.92
CA ILE A 112 5.37 2.10 -10.37
C ILE A 112 4.33 1.29 -11.15
N LEU A 113 3.15 1.88 -11.37
CA LEU A 113 2.05 1.21 -12.06
C LEU A 113 2.38 0.87 -13.53
N ARG A 114 3.03 1.79 -14.25
CA ARG A 114 3.28 1.68 -15.69
C ARG A 114 4.58 0.96 -16.05
N ASN A 115 5.56 0.94 -15.16
CA ASN A 115 6.88 0.39 -15.44
C ASN A 115 7.07 -0.92 -14.69
N GLU A 116 7.02 -0.87 -13.35
CA GLU A 116 7.34 -2.01 -12.48
C GLU A 116 6.23 -3.06 -12.48
N LEU A 117 4.96 -2.63 -12.54
CA LEU A 117 3.80 -3.49 -12.40
C LEU A 117 3.03 -3.74 -13.71
N SER A 118 3.56 -3.28 -14.86
CA SER A 118 2.86 -3.31 -16.15
C SER A 118 2.41 -4.69 -16.63
N SER A 119 3.22 -5.71 -16.29
CA SER A 119 3.05 -7.10 -16.71
C SER A 119 2.06 -7.90 -15.85
N PHE A 120 1.52 -7.31 -14.78
CA PHE A 120 0.63 -8.00 -13.85
C PHE A 120 -0.84 -7.62 -14.07
N SER A 121 -1.76 -8.52 -13.72
CA SER A 121 -3.21 -8.24 -13.62
C SER A 121 -3.50 -7.16 -12.59
N TRP A 122 -4.65 -6.49 -12.65
CA TRP A 122 -4.99 -5.39 -11.73
C TRP A 122 -4.92 -5.80 -10.26
N THR A 123 -5.46 -6.96 -9.92
CA THR A 123 -5.39 -7.53 -8.57
C THR A 123 -3.96 -7.86 -8.15
N GLU A 124 -3.16 -8.45 -9.03
CA GLU A 124 -1.75 -8.72 -8.75
C GLU A 124 -0.98 -7.44 -8.46
N LYS A 125 -1.20 -6.35 -9.22
CA LYS A 125 -0.55 -5.05 -8.95
C LYS A 125 -0.84 -4.56 -7.54
N ALA A 126 -2.11 -4.64 -7.11
CA ALA A 126 -2.54 -4.18 -5.79
C ALA A 126 -1.99 -5.06 -4.66
N VAL A 127 -2.00 -6.38 -4.82
CA VAL A 127 -1.48 -7.31 -3.80
C VAL A 127 0.05 -7.22 -3.71
N LEU A 128 0.77 -7.11 -4.83
CA LEU A 128 2.23 -7.04 -4.84
C LEU A 128 2.74 -5.75 -4.17
N ILE A 129 2.14 -4.60 -4.49
CA ILE A 129 2.57 -3.34 -3.88
C ILE A 129 2.28 -3.31 -2.37
N LEU A 130 1.13 -3.85 -1.94
CA LEU A 130 0.80 -4.00 -0.52
C LEU A 130 1.78 -4.95 0.17
N THR A 131 2.15 -6.04 -0.48
CA THR A 131 3.10 -7.02 0.06
C THR A 131 4.48 -6.39 0.26
N ALA A 132 4.98 -5.63 -0.73
CA ALA A 132 6.25 -4.92 -0.62
C ALA A 132 6.21 -3.90 0.54
N PHE A 133 5.12 -3.15 0.64
CA PHE A 133 4.88 -2.23 1.74
C PHE A 133 4.84 -2.92 3.10
N ALA A 134 4.17 -4.08 3.22
CA ALA A 134 4.06 -4.81 4.48
C ALA A 134 5.42 -5.26 5.00
N VAL A 135 6.32 -5.69 4.09
CA VAL A 135 7.70 -6.01 4.43
C VAL A 135 8.42 -4.76 4.97
N ASP A 136 8.36 -3.64 4.25
CA ASP A 136 9.01 -2.39 4.68
C ASP A 136 8.39 -1.84 5.99
N TYR A 137 7.08 -2.01 6.21
CA TYR A 137 6.38 -1.63 7.43
C TYR A 137 6.83 -2.46 8.64
N GLY A 138 6.93 -3.78 8.46
CA GLY A 138 7.47 -4.68 9.49
C GLY A 138 8.90 -4.33 9.87
N ASP A 139 9.77 -4.16 8.87
CA ASP A 139 11.18 -3.79 9.07
C ASP A 139 11.30 -2.45 9.79
N PHE A 140 10.52 -1.44 9.39
CA PHE A 140 10.52 -0.13 10.02
C PHE A 140 10.21 -0.21 11.52
N TRP A 141 9.15 -0.91 11.91
CA TRP A 141 8.75 -1.02 13.31
C TRP A 141 9.61 -1.97 14.14
N ALA A 142 10.23 -2.97 13.52
CA ALA A 142 11.26 -3.79 14.15
C ALA A 142 12.48 -2.94 14.54
N LEU A 143 12.89 -1.98 13.69
CA LEU A 143 13.97 -1.04 13.99
C LEU A 143 13.64 -0.09 15.16
N VAL A 144 12.35 0.19 15.39
CA VAL A 144 11.84 0.92 16.56
C VAL A 144 11.88 0.06 17.85
N LYS A 145 12.42 -1.16 17.77
CA LYS A 145 12.59 -2.11 18.88
C LYS A 145 11.28 -2.47 19.59
N LEU A 146 10.18 -2.51 18.84
CA LEU A 146 8.94 -3.08 19.35
C LEU A 146 9.11 -4.61 19.47
N GLN A 147 9.31 -5.12 20.69
CA GLN A 147 9.61 -6.54 20.94
C GLN A 147 8.62 -7.53 20.29
N SER A 148 7.36 -7.12 20.11
CA SER A 148 6.33 -7.92 19.46
C SER A 148 6.46 -7.99 17.92
N PHE A 149 7.09 -6.99 17.29
CA PHE A 149 7.31 -6.96 15.83
C PHE A 149 8.38 -7.96 15.38
N ASP A 150 9.45 -8.13 16.15
CA ASP A 150 10.50 -9.11 15.82
C ASP A 150 9.91 -10.52 15.65
N ARG A 151 9.01 -10.91 16.57
CA ARG A 151 8.31 -12.21 16.50
C ARG A 151 7.36 -12.30 15.31
N LEU A 152 6.66 -11.19 15.01
CA LEU A 152 5.71 -11.09 13.90
C LEU A 152 6.45 -11.24 12.54
N VAL A 153 7.56 -10.55 12.35
CA VAL A 153 8.41 -10.63 11.15
C VAL A 153 8.98 -12.05 10.97
N GLU A 154 9.50 -12.65 12.05
CA GLU A 154 10.06 -14.02 12.02
C GLU A 154 9.01 -15.07 11.63
N SER A 155 7.76 -14.92 12.09
CA SER A 155 6.68 -15.88 11.80
C SER A 155 6.13 -15.83 10.37
N VAL A 156 6.28 -14.69 9.69
CA VAL A 156 5.82 -14.49 8.29
C VAL A 156 6.93 -14.82 7.28
N GLY A 157 8.11 -15.21 7.75
CA GLY A 157 9.23 -15.62 6.88
C GLY A 157 9.89 -14.44 6.15
N VAL A 158 9.65 -13.21 6.60
CA VAL A 158 10.33 -12.02 6.07
C VAL A 158 11.79 -12.09 6.53
N THR A 159 12.70 -12.28 5.57
CA THR A 159 14.14 -12.39 5.86
C THR A 159 14.65 -11.05 6.38
N LYS A 160 15.31 -11.03 7.55
CA LYS A 160 15.94 -9.84 8.12
C LYS A 160 16.85 -9.18 7.07
N ARG A 161 16.46 -8.00 6.57
CA ARG A 161 17.31 -7.13 5.76
C ARG A 161 18.23 -6.31 6.68
N GLU A 162 19.42 -5.94 6.20
CA GLU A 162 20.32 -5.10 7.00
C GLU A 162 19.63 -3.78 7.38
N PRO A 163 19.75 -3.35 8.66
CA PRO A 163 19.20 -2.08 9.10
C PRO A 163 19.70 -0.94 8.22
N THR A 164 18.79 -0.30 7.50
CA THR A 164 19.07 1.05 6.98
C THR A 164 19.18 1.97 8.20
N THR A 165 20.13 2.91 8.20
CA THR A 165 20.35 3.87 9.29
C THR A 165 19.12 4.76 9.50
N ILE A 166 18.14 4.27 10.25
CA ILE A 166 16.86 4.91 10.53
C ILE A 166 16.89 5.36 12.00
N ASN A 167 16.53 6.61 12.25
CA ASN A 167 16.34 7.09 13.62
C ASN A 167 14.97 6.64 14.12
N CYS A 168 14.89 6.29 15.40
CA CYS A 168 13.63 5.98 16.05
C CYS A 168 12.74 7.24 16.04
N PRO A 169 11.51 7.17 15.48
CA PRO A 169 10.57 8.28 15.58
C PRO A 169 10.17 8.48 17.04
N ASP A 170 9.97 9.73 17.44
CA ASP A 170 9.34 10.06 18.72
C ASP A 170 7.83 9.77 18.59
N LEU A 171 7.40 8.65 19.18
CA LEU A 171 6.03 8.16 19.09
C LEU A 171 4.99 9.17 19.59
N ILE A 172 5.36 10.01 20.57
CA ILE A 172 4.46 11.01 21.14
C ILE A 172 4.37 12.21 20.19
N LYS A 173 5.52 12.67 19.69
CA LYS A 173 5.57 13.80 18.75
C LYS A 173 4.86 13.48 17.42
N CYS A 174 4.91 12.23 17.00
CA CYS A 174 4.40 11.75 15.72
C CYS A 174 3.11 10.92 15.83
N GLU A 175 2.41 10.98 16.97
CA GLU A 175 1.22 10.17 17.25
C GLU A 175 0.16 10.29 16.14
N LYS A 176 -0.09 11.52 15.67
CA LYS A 176 -1.06 11.79 14.61
C LYS A 176 -0.65 11.12 13.30
N GLU A 177 0.59 11.33 12.85
CA GLU A 177 1.08 10.77 11.58
C GLU A 177 1.08 9.24 11.60
N ILE A 178 1.46 8.65 12.74
CA ILE A 178 1.45 7.20 12.93
C ILE A 178 0.01 6.66 12.91
N GLY A 179 -0.94 7.37 13.54
CA GLY A 179 -2.37 7.07 13.50
C GLY A 179 -2.95 7.16 12.08
N ASP A 180 -2.60 8.20 11.32
CA ASP A 180 -3.04 8.40 9.94
C ASP A 180 -2.54 7.25 9.03
N ILE A 181 -1.29 6.81 9.18
CA ILE A 181 -0.75 5.63 8.47
C ILE A 181 -1.56 4.38 8.83
N SER A 182 -1.81 4.14 10.13
CA SER A 182 -2.54 2.95 10.59
C SER A 182 -3.99 2.93 10.09
N TYR A 183 -4.63 4.10 9.99
CA TYR A 183 -5.94 4.25 9.36
C TYR A 183 -5.88 3.92 7.87
N LEU A 184 -4.95 4.53 7.12
CA LEU A 184 -4.83 4.31 5.67
C LEU A 184 -4.51 2.85 5.32
N ILE A 185 -3.71 2.16 6.14
CA ILE A 185 -3.45 0.73 5.98
C ILE A 185 -4.77 -0.06 6.04
N LYS A 186 -5.60 0.20 7.06
CA LYS A 186 -6.88 -0.50 7.26
C LYS A 186 -7.85 -0.25 6.09
N ASP A 187 -7.96 1.00 5.62
CA ASP A 187 -8.79 1.34 4.46
C ASP A 187 -8.26 0.72 3.16
N THR A 188 -6.93 0.67 2.98
CA THR A 188 -6.30 0.04 1.82
C THR A 188 -6.56 -1.46 1.80
N LEU A 189 -6.55 -2.12 2.96
CA LEU A 189 -6.90 -3.53 3.07
C LEU A 189 -8.35 -3.79 2.62
N GLU A 190 -9.30 -2.97 3.05
CA GLU A 190 -10.70 -3.16 2.63
C GLU A 190 -10.88 -2.87 1.13
N ALA A 191 -10.22 -1.84 0.59
CA ALA A 191 -10.25 -1.53 -0.84
C ALA A 191 -9.72 -2.70 -1.70
N ILE A 192 -8.60 -3.32 -1.32
CA ILE A 192 -8.03 -4.47 -2.05
C ILE A 192 -8.93 -5.69 -1.93
N LYS A 193 -9.53 -5.92 -0.76
CA LYS A 193 -10.52 -7.00 -0.57
C LYS A 193 -11.72 -6.83 -1.49
N CYS A 194 -12.26 -5.61 -1.62
CA CYS A 194 -13.33 -5.31 -2.56
C CYS A 194 -12.90 -5.57 -4.02
N ILE A 195 -11.70 -5.15 -4.43
CA ILE A 195 -11.14 -5.41 -5.76
C ILE A 195 -11.11 -6.92 -6.06
N ILE A 196 -10.58 -7.73 -5.14
CA ILE A 196 -10.49 -9.20 -5.29
C ILE A 196 -11.88 -9.81 -5.44
N GLU A 197 -12.84 -9.41 -4.59
CA GLU A 197 -14.20 -9.94 -4.65
C GLU A 197 -14.95 -9.53 -5.91
N PHE A 198 -14.75 -8.30 -6.39
CA PHE A 198 -15.34 -7.84 -7.65
C PHE A 198 -14.78 -8.58 -8.85
N GLU A 199 -13.46 -8.79 -8.91
CA GLU A 199 -12.85 -9.59 -9.98
C GLU A 199 -13.36 -11.04 -9.97
N ARG A 200 -13.47 -11.65 -8.78
CA ARG A 200 -14.03 -13.01 -8.62
C ARG A 200 -15.48 -13.09 -9.10
N GLN A 201 -16.32 -12.12 -8.75
CA GLN A 201 -17.71 -12.05 -9.17
C GLN A 201 -17.84 -11.84 -10.69
N SER A 202 -17.00 -10.97 -11.27
CA SER A 202 -16.96 -10.70 -12.70
C SER A 202 -16.58 -11.96 -13.49
N ASN A 203 -15.50 -12.65 -13.09
CA ASN A 203 -15.05 -13.90 -13.71
C ASN A 203 -16.12 -15.01 -13.63
N TRP A 204 -16.81 -15.12 -12.49
CA TRP A 204 -17.92 -16.05 -12.33
C TRP A 204 -19.09 -15.73 -13.27
N ALA A 205 -19.48 -14.45 -13.36
CA ALA A 205 -20.57 -13.99 -14.21
C ALA A 205 -20.27 -14.25 -15.70
N ASP A 206 -19.05 -13.97 -16.14
CA ASP A 206 -18.58 -14.27 -17.50
C ASP A 206 -18.65 -15.76 -17.81
N THR A 207 -18.22 -16.62 -16.88
CA THR A 207 -18.31 -18.08 -17.01
C THR A 207 -19.77 -18.56 -17.12
N LYS A 208 -20.71 -17.83 -16.51
CA LYS A 208 -22.15 -18.10 -16.59
C LYS A 208 -22.86 -17.38 -17.75
N GLY A 209 -22.14 -16.57 -18.54
CA GLY A 209 -22.71 -15.75 -19.60
C GLY A 209 -23.65 -14.64 -19.10
N ILE A 210 -23.54 -14.26 -17.82
CA ILE A 210 -24.36 -13.22 -17.20
C ILE A 210 -23.70 -11.88 -17.46
N LYS A 211 -24.31 -11.03 -18.30
CA LYS A 211 -23.85 -9.66 -18.54
C LYS A 211 -24.86 -8.67 -17.99
N THR A 212 -24.44 -7.88 -17.00
CA THR A 212 -25.24 -6.77 -16.46
C THR A 212 -24.46 -5.48 -16.54
N THR A 213 -25.15 -4.36 -16.78
CA THR A 213 -24.54 -3.02 -16.85
C THR A 213 -23.82 -2.63 -15.55
N LEU A 214 -24.26 -3.18 -14.42
CA LEU A 214 -23.62 -2.97 -13.13
C LEU A 214 -22.24 -3.64 -13.08
N LEU A 215 -22.14 -4.92 -13.47
CA LEU A 215 -20.88 -5.66 -13.47
C LEU A 215 -19.84 -5.05 -14.43
N THR A 216 -20.28 -4.56 -15.59
CA THR A 216 -19.39 -3.87 -16.53
C THR A 216 -18.85 -2.57 -15.96
N THR A 217 -19.72 -1.76 -15.34
CA THR A 217 -19.33 -0.48 -14.72
C THR A 217 -18.32 -0.69 -13.59
N VAL A 218 -18.55 -1.70 -12.74
CA VAL A 218 -17.64 -2.04 -11.64
C VAL A 218 -16.30 -2.56 -12.18
N THR A 219 -16.31 -3.42 -13.20
CA THR A 219 -15.06 -3.94 -13.79
C THR A 219 -14.25 -2.81 -14.44
N ASP A 220 -14.92 -1.84 -15.07
CA ASP A 220 -14.26 -0.69 -15.69
C ASP A 220 -13.59 0.25 -14.69
N SER A 221 -14.05 0.26 -13.44
CA SER A 221 -13.49 1.11 -12.38
C SER A 221 -12.33 0.44 -11.62
N ILE A 222 -12.15 -0.89 -11.69
CA ILE A 222 -11.04 -1.62 -11.02
C ILE A 222 -9.67 -0.96 -11.26
N PRO A 223 -9.27 -0.59 -12.50
CA PRO A 223 -7.98 0.03 -12.74
C PRO A 223 -7.76 1.33 -11.96
N LEU A 224 -8.82 2.13 -11.79
CA LEU A 224 -8.78 3.37 -11.03
C LEU A 224 -8.66 3.09 -9.53
N HIS A 225 -9.36 2.07 -9.01
CA HIS A 225 -9.26 1.66 -7.60
C HIS A 225 -7.83 1.18 -7.29
N VAL A 226 -7.23 0.38 -8.18
CA VAL A 226 -5.82 -0.06 -8.05
C VAL A 226 -4.85 1.11 -8.09
N TYR A 227 -5.09 2.11 -8.94
CA TYR A 227 -4.27 3.33 -8.94
C TYR A 227 -4.30 4.02 -7.58
N TRP A 228 -5.48 4.23 -6.98
CA TRP A 228 -5.60 4.87 -5.67
C TRP A 228 -4.98 4.04 -4.54
N VAL A 229 -5.08 2.71 -4.59
CA VAL A 229 -4.35 1.81 -3.68
C VAL A 229 -2.84 2.06 -3.75
N ILE A 230 -2.27 2.11 -4.96
CA ILE A 230 -0.83 2.37 -5.14
C ILE A 230 -0.46 3.76 -4.60
N VAL A 231 -1.26 4.79 -4.90
CA VAL A 231 -1.02 6.16 -4.40
C VAL A 231 -0.98 6.17 -2.87
N THR A 232 -1.93 5.51 -2.21
CA THR A 232 -1.96 5.43 -0.74
C THR A 232 -0.77 4.68 -0.17
N VAL A 233 -0.37 3.56 -0.78
CA VAL A 233 0.82 2.81 -0.35
C VAL A 233 2.09 3.65 -0.48
N VAL A 234 2.26 4.37 -1.60
CA VAL A 234 3.41 5.26 -1.79
C VAL A 234 3.37 6.40 -0.75
N ALA A 235 2.20 6.95 -0.43
CA ALA A 235 2.06 8.01 0.56
C ALA A 235 2.43 7.52 1.98
N CYS A 236 1.92 6.35 2.40
CA CYS A 236 2.25 5.74 3.69
C CYS A 236 3.76 5.48 3.80
N THR A 237 4.34 4.89 2.76
CA THR A 237 5.79 4.65 2.64
C THR A 237 6.57 5.96 2.83
N THR A 238 6.19 7.00 2.10
CA THR A 238 6.83 8.32 2.14
C THR A 238 6.80 8.88 3.56
N GLN A 239 5.65 8.81 4.21
CA GLN A 239 5.48 9.32 5.56
C GLN A 239 6.34 8.56 6.57
N MET A 240 6.45 7.23 6.46
CA MET A 240 7.39 6.45 7.29
C MET A 240 8.84 6.91 7.12
N PHE A 241 9.27 7.21 5.89
CA PHE A 241 10.61 7.77 5.66
C PHE A 241 10.77 9.18 6.23
N CYS A 242 9.75 10.03 6.15
CA CYS A 242 9.77 11.35 6.78
C CYS A 242 9.88 11.26 8.30
N LEU A 243 9.14 10.33 8.92
CA LEU A 243 9.20 10.03 10.36
C LEU A 243 10.61 9.57 10.79
N SER A 244 11.28 8.79 9.94
CA SER A 244 12.65 8.29 10.17
C SER A 244 13.72 9.39 10.17
N ASN A 245 13.52 10.44 9.38
CA ASN A 245 14.54 11.45 9.10
C ASN A 245 14.32 12.77 9.85
N ASP A 246 13.32 12.83 10.75
CA ASP A 246 12.93 14.02 11.53
C ASP A 246 12.65 15.27 10.65
N THR A 247 12.40 15.05 9.36
CA THR A 247 12.04 16.09 8.39
C THR A 247 10.55 16.36 8.53
N VAL A 248 10.19 17.39 9.28
CA VAL A 248 8.82 17.88 9.51
C VAL A 248 8.25 18.54 8.23
N LYS A 249 8.18 17.78 7.14
CA LYS A 249 7.31 18.06 6.00
C LYS A 249 6.48 16.80 5.78
N THR A 250 5.52 16.63 6.66
CA THR A 250 4.51 15.58 6.58
C THR A 250 3.65 15.84 5.35
N LEU A 251 3.51 14.83 4.49
CA LEU A 251 2.54 14.88 3.41
C LEU A 251 1.14 15.00 4.04
N ASP A 252 0.31 15.95 3.59
CA ASP A 252 -1.09 15.99 4.05
C ASP A 252 -1.84 14.80 3.45
N LEU A 253 -2.19 13.84 4.31
CA LEU A 253 -2.91 12.63 3.92
C LEU A 253 -4.43 12.80 3.85
N SER A 254 -4.97 13.91 4.35
CA SER A 254 -6.42 14.15 4.41
C SER A 254 -7.12 13.92 3.06
N PRO A 255 -6.56 14.38 1.91
CA PRO A 255 -7.17 14.14 0.60
C PRO A 255 -7.18 12.65 0.19
N LEU A 256 -6.21 11.86 0.66
CA LEU A 256 -6.14 10.43 0.39
C LEU A 256 -7.12 9.64 1.23
N ILE A 257 -7.31 10.04 2.49
CA ILE A 257 -8.31 9.45 3.38
C ILE A 257 -9.70 9.57 2.76
N GLU A 258 -10.08 10.77 2.29
CA GLU A 258 -11.37 10.97 1.63
C GLU A 258 -11.53 10.09 0.38
N LYS A 259 -10.49 10.01 -0.45
CA LYS A 259 -10.55 9.27 -1.71
C LYS A 259 -10.58 7.75 -1.50
N ILE A 260 -9.80 7.21 -0.55
CA ILE A 260 -9.78 5.76 -0.30
C ILE A 260 -11.07 5.29 0.38
N SER A 261 -11.66 6.08 1.28
CA SER A 261 -12.96 5.74 1.86
C SER A 261 -14.06 5.73 0.78
N THR A 262 -14.01 6.59 -0.25
CA THR A 262 -14.94 6.45 -1.39
C THR A 262 -14.71 5.19 -2.23
N THR A 263 -13.47 4.70 -2.30
CA THR A 263 -13.06 3.48 -3.01
C THR A 263 -13.57 2.21 -2.30
N SER A 264 -13.75 2.28 -0.98
CA SER A 264 -14.22 1.15 -0.15
C SER A 264 -15.76 1.04 -0.01
N ASN A 265 -16.53 2.04 -0.44
CA ASN A 265 -17.97 2.14 -0.18
C ASN A 265 -18.87 1.64 -1.34
N TYR A 266 -18.33 0.82 -2.26
CA TYR A 266 -19.08 0.25 -3.39
C TYR A 266 -19.57 -1.18 -3.12
#